data_AF-A0AAN1XVW9-F1
#
_entry.id   AF-A0AAN1XVW9-F1
#
_cell.length_a   1.000
_cell.length_b   1.000
_cell.length_c   1.000
_cell.angle_alpha   90.00
_cell.angle_beta   90.00
_cell.angle_gamma   90.00
#
_symmetry.space_group_name_H-M   'P 1'
#
loop_
_entity.id
_entity.type
_entity.pdbx_description
1 polymer ?
#
loop_
_entity_poly.entity_id
_entity_poly.type
_entity_poly.pdbx_seq_one_letter_code
_entity_poly.pdbx_strand_id
1 'polypeptide(L)' 'MEDGTQHAFEVVGLVEDDENNAYAVCYNDKADEFVVTDQFGELLDDDDLAQEILDDFFVLAEESSPPEEPA' A
#
# COMPACT_ATOMS: atom_id res chain seq x y z
N MET A 1 -24.48 -7.34 16.93
CA MET A 1 -23.24 -8.11 16.69
C MET A 1 -22.23 -7.04 16.42
N GLU A 2 -21.47 -6.69 17.45
CA GLU A 2 -20.41 -5.68 17.35
C GLU A 2 -19.23 -6.38 16.70
N ASP A 3 -19.12 -6.31 15.37
CA ASP A 3 -17.91 -6.66 14.65
C ASP A 3 -16.86 -5.56 14.92
N GLY A 4 -16.36 -5.59 16.15
CA GLY A 4 -15.24 -4.80 16.62
C GLY A 4 -13.99 -5.20 15.84
N THR A 5 -13.19 -4.19 15.49
CA THR A 5 -11.93 -4.28 14.75
C THR A 5 -12.04 -4.69 13.28
N GLN A 6 -12.87 -3.99 12.51
CA GLN A 6 -12.38 -3.53 11.21
C GLN A 6 -11.18 -2.63 11.52
N HIS A 7 -9.97 -3.17 11.48
CA HIS A 7 -8.82 -2.32 11.23
C HIS A 7 -9.14 -1.62 9.91
N ALA A 8 -9.23 -0.29 9.95
CA ALA A 8 -9.53 0.51 8.79
C ALA A 8 -8.26 0.52 7.92
N PHE A 9 -8.03 -0.59 7.24
CA PHE A 9 -7.03 -0.72 6.21
C PHE A 9 -7.67 -0.18 4.94
N GLU A 10 -7.23 0.99 4.52
CA GLU A 10 -7.65 1.56 3.24
C GLU A 10 -6.66 1.11 2.17
N VAL A 11 -7.14 0.43 1.13
CA VAL A 11 -6.30 0.09 -0.02
C VAL A 11 -6.04 1.38 -0.79
N VAL A 12 -4.80 1.86 -0.72
CA VAL A 12 -4.37 3.10 -1.37
C VAL A 12 -3.72 2.86 -2.73
N GLY A 13 -3.27 1.63 -2.98
CA GLY A 13 -2.60 1.25 -4.23
C GLY A 13 -2.61 -0.24 -4.49
N LEU A 14 -2.45 -0.59 -5.76
CA LEU A 14 -2.23 -1.95 -6.24
C LEU A 14 -0.97 -1.95 -7.11
N VAL A 15 -0.07 -2.88 -6.88
CA VAL A 15 1.18 -3.05 -7.61
C VAL A 15 1.22 -4.46 -8.17
N GLU A 16 1.52 -4.58 -9.45
CA GLU A 16 1.63 -5.87 -10.15
C GLU A 16 3.09 -6.11 -10.52
N ASP A 17 3.62 -7.28 -10.18
CA ASP A 17 4.96 -7.70 -10.57
C ASP A 17 4.94 -8.42 -11.94
N ASP A 18 6.10 -8.45 -12.61
CA ASP A 18 6.30 -9.12 -13.90
C ASP A 18 5.89 -10.61 -13.88
N GLU A 19 5.94 -11.26 -12.71
CA GLU A 19 5.49 -12.64 -12.50
C GLU A 19 3.96 -12.83 -12.36
N ASN A 20 3.15 -11.78 -12.61
CA ASN A 20 1.69 -11.75 -12.39
C ASN A 20 1.28 -11.90 -10.91
N ASN A 21 2.17 -11.57 -9.97
CA ASN A 21 1.79 -11.42 -8.58
C ASN A 21 1.20 -10.02 -8.39
N ALA A 22 0.04 -9.93 -7.74
CA ALA A 22 -0.59 -8.65 -7.45
C ALA A 22 -0.53 -8.38 -5.95
N TYR A 23 -0.01 -7.22 -5.58
CA TYR A 23 0.13 -6.76 -4.21
C TYR A 23 -0.74 -5.52 -3.98
N ALA A 24 -1.33 -5.44 -2.81
CA ALA A 24 -2.15 -4.30 -2.38
C ALA A 24 -1.45 -3.55 -1.26
N VAL A 25 -1.23 -2.26 -1.48
CA VAL A 25 -0.74 -1.33 -0.47
C VAL A 25 -1.94 -0.84 0.33
N CYS A 26 -1.95 -1.17 1.61
CA CYS A 26 -2.97 -0.78 2.56
C CYS A 26 -2.40 0.24 3.55
N TYR A 27 -3.11 1.34 3.77
CA TYR A 27 -2.78 2.30 4.82
C TYR A 27 -3.61 1.99 6.07
N ASN A 28 -2.95 1.92 7.22
CA ASN A 28 -3.54 1.72 8.52
C ASN A 28 -3.60 3.05 9.29
N ASP A 29 -4.76 3.70 9.27
CA ASP A 29 -4.99 4.98 9.97
C ASP A 29 -4.71 4.91 11.49
N LYS A 30 -4.90 3.74 12.11
CA LYS A 30 -4.69 3.59 13.56
C LYS A 30 -3.23 3.53 13.96
N ALA A 31 -2.39 2.95 13.11
CA ALA A 31 -0.96 2.80 13.35
C ALA A 31 -0.14 3.90 12.66
N ASP A 32 -0.78 4.67 11.75
CA ASP A 32 -0.11 5.59 10.83
C ASP A 32 1.00 4.88 10.04
N GLU A 33 0.68 3.69 9.50
CA GLU A 33 1.64 2.81 8.84
C GLU A 33 1.06 2.24 7.55
N PHE A 34 1.93 2.06 6.55
CA PHE A 34 1.60 1.36 5.31
C PHE A 34 2.00 -0.11 5.41
N VAL A 35 1.08 -0.99 5.07
CA VAL A 35 1.29 -2.44 5.03
C VAL A 35 1.01 -2.97 3.63
N VAL A 36 1.84 -3.91 3.18
CA VAL A 36 1.66 -4.56 1.88
C VAL A 36 1.03 -5.92 2.10
N THR A 37 0.05 -6.24 1.26
CA THR A 37 -0.68 -7.51 1.27
C THR A 37 -0.62 -8.14 -0.11
N ASP A 38 -0.69 -9.46 -0.18
CA ASP A 38 -0.81 -10.20 -1.43
C ASP A 38 -2.25 -10.14 -2.00
N GLN A 39 -2.47 -10.63 -3.22
CA GLN A 39 -3.78 -10.73 -3.88
C GLN A 39 -4.85 -11.48 -3.06
N PHE A 40 -4.44 -12.34 -2.13
CA PHE A 40 -5.35 -13.03 -1.21
C PHE A 40 -5.69 -12.20 0.04
N GLY A 41 -5.10 -11.02 0.22
CA GLY A 41 -5.24 -10.16 1.39
C GLY A 41 -4.41 -10.61 2.59
N GLU A 42 -3.44 -11.50 2.38
CA GLU A 42 -2.48 -11.90 3.41
C GLU A 42 -1.35 -10.88 3.49
N LEU A 43 -0.95 -10.52 4.72
CA LEU A 43 0.14 -9.58 4.94
C LEU A 43 1.44 -10.20 4.41
N LEU A 44 2.22 -9.40 3.69
CA LEU A 44 3.50 -9.85 3.17
C LEU A 44 4.45 -10.11 4.34
N ASP A 45 4.97 -11.33 4.45
CA ASP A 45 5.92 -11.72 5.51
C ASP A 45 7.36 -11.22 5.20
N ASP A 46 7.59 -10.85 3.93
CA ASP A 46 8.89 -10.40 3.43
C ASP A 46 8.98 -8.87 3.50
N ASP A 47 9.60 -8.37 4.58
CA ASP A 47 9.73 -6.93 4.84
C ASP A 47 10.51 -6.20 3.73
N ASP A 48 11.56 -6.83 3.17
CA ASP A 48 12.37 -6.25 2.10
C ASP A 48 11.51 -6.01 0.85
N LEU A 49 10.73 -7.02 0.42
CA LEU A 49 9.81 -6.88 -0.71
C LEU A 49 8.70 -5.86 -0.43
N ALA A 50 8.15 -5.83 0.78
CA ALA A 50 7.13 -4.85 1.17
C ALA A 50 7.67 -3.43 1.04
N GLN A 51 8.91 -3.19 1.48
CA GLN A 51 9.56 -1.88 1.34
C GLN A 51 9.81 -1.52 -0.13
N GLU A 52 10.24 -2.46 -0.99
CA GLU A 52 10.43 -2.17 -2.42
C GLU A 52 9.11 -1.77 -3.10
N ILE A 53 8.01 -2.47 -2.80
CA ILE A 53 6.68 -2.16 -3.33
C ILE A 53 6.20 -0.78 -2.84
N LEU A 54 6.44 -0.46 -1.57
CA LEU A 54 6.10 0.85 -1.01
C LEU A 54 6.91 1.97 -1.65
N ASP A 55 8.21 1.78 -1.84
CA ASP A 55 9.10 2.75 -2.48
C ASP A 55 8.63 3.06 -3.91
N ASP A 56 8.36 2.02 -4.71
CA ASP A 56 7.82 2.15 -6.06
C ASP A 56 6.48 2.90 -6.07
N PHE A 57 5.56 2.55 -5.16
CA PHE A 57 4.28 3.23 -4.99
C PHE A 57 4.45 4.73 -4.67
N PHE A 58 5.37 5.10 -3.77
CA PHE A 58 5.61 6.50 -3.43
C PHE A 58 6.23 7.28 -4.59
N VAL A 59 7.16 6.69 -5.35
CA VAL A 59 7.76 7.30 -6.54
C VAL A 59 6.67 7.60 -7.58
N LEU A 60 5.77 6.64 -7.84
CA LEU A 60 4.65 6.82 -8.76
C LEU A 60 3.66 7.89 -8.27
N ALA A 61 3.38 7.94 -6.97
CA ALA A 61 2.50 8.95 -6.37
C ALA A 61 3.10 10.37 -6.44
N GLU A 62 4.42 10.49 -6.28
CA GLU A 62 5.14 11.75 -6.42
C GLU A 62 5.13 12.24 -7.88
N GLU A 63 5.33 11.35 -8.87
CA GLU A 63 5.18 11.70 -10.29
C GLU A 63 3.73 12.05 -10.68
N SER A 64 2.74 11.43 -10.03
CA SER A 64 1.32 11.68 -10.33
C SER A 64 0.76 12.92 -9.63
N SER A 65 1.51 13.53 -8.71
CA SER A 65 1.13 14.81 -8.10
C SER A 65 1.38 15.92 -9.12
N PRO A 66 0.35 16.72 -9.52
CA PRO A 66 0.58 17.84 -10.41
C PRO A 66 1.63 18.75 -9.76
N PRO A 67 2.57 19.32 -10.55
CA PRO A 67 3.64 20.14 -10.01
C PRO A 67 2.98 21.21 -9.13
N GLU A 68 3.31 21.21 -7.84
CA GLU A 68 2.87 22.22 -6.90
C GLU A 68 3.43 23.54 -7.44
N GLU A 69 2.55 24.31 -8.10
CA GLU A 69 2.89 25.59 -8.70
C GLU A 69 3.27 26.52 -7.54
N PRO A 70 4.55 26.92 -7.39
CA PRO A 70 4.91 27.84 -6.32
C PRO A 70 4.21 29.17 -6.61
N ALA A 71 3.29 29.54 -5.72
CA ALA A 71 2.52 30.78 -5.77
C ALA A 71 3.39 32.05 -5.72
#